data_AF-A0A8H7L0S0-F1
#
_entry.id   AF-A0A8H7L0S0-F1
#
_cell.length_a   1.000
_cell.length_b   1.000
_cell.length_c   1.000
_cell.angle_alpha   90.00
_cell.angle_beta   90.00
_cell.angle_gamma   90.00
#
_symmetry.space_group_name_H-M   'P 1'
#
loop_
_entity.id
_entity.type
_entity.pdbx_description
1 polymer ?
#
loop_
_entity_poly.entity_id
_entity_poly.type
_entity_poly.pdbx_seq_one_letter_code
_entity_poly.pdbx_strand_id
1 'polypeptide(L)'
;MLNENEDDQLDFDEEPWSDAVLVTPRNSVRAAWNKAALRKHCERTGHTLYDAPAEDTVGNESKPCDLWQQEAVSKLREKFAGGVPHRLELAVGMKAMVTFNTATEADLANGSRGTVEGITLDPREPSLARNEKTGVVKLKYPPAMILFKPLQGSVSKFPGFPEGFVPTFPCDKSFTVKHQGNQKTSIKRRQHAMVAAYAFTDHKAQGQTLEYAIIDIAPTKKFPVDSFSAYVALSRGRGRSKIRILRNFNEMIFTKHPSEYLRLEDQHLICVAEETKEKFDAGYYNFA
;
A
#
# COMPACT_ATOMS: atom_id res chain seq x y z
N MET A 1 8.61 19.46 31.70
CA MET A 1 8.58 20.51 30.66
C MET A 1 9.15 19.87 29.40
N LEU A 2 8.31 19.64 28.40
CA LEU A 2 8.77 19.25 27.07
C LEU A 2 9.36 20.52 26.46
N ASN A 3 10.62 20.51 26.04
CA ASN A 3 11.23 21.64 25.36
C ASN A 3 10.51 21.84 24.02
N GLU A 4 9.63 22.84 23.95
CA GLU A 4 8.88 23.21 22.74
C GLU A 4 9.77 23.76 21.60
N ASN A 5 11.07 23.94 21.84
CA ASN A 5 11.98 24.63 20.92
C ASN A 5 12.70 23.75 19.88
N GLU A 6 12.54 22.41 19.90
CA GLU A 6 13.20 21.51 18.92
C GLU A 6 12.32 21.14 17.71
N ASP A 7 10.98 21.28 17.78
CA ASP A 7 10.08 20.85 16.69
C ASP A 7 9.88 21.93 15.60
N ASP A 8 10.29 23.18 15.84
CA ASP A 8 10.08 24.33 14.91
C ASP A 8 11.06 24.38 13.70
N GLN A 9 11.95 23.39 13.55
CA GLN A 9 12.93 23.33 12.44
C GLN A 9 12.76 22.11 11.51
N LEU A 10 11.70 21.32 11.67
CA LEU A 10 11.51 20.13 10.84
C LEU A 10 10.85 20.48 9.51
N ASP A 11 11.65 20.47 8.43
CA ASP A 11 11.13 20.51 7.08
C ASP A 11 10.69 19.10 6.64
N PHE A 12 9.39 18.95 6.34
CA PHE A 12 8.82 17.71 5.82
C PHE A 12 9.09 17.47 4.33
N ASP A 13 9.67 18.47 3.65
CA ASP A 13 9.98 18.42 2.23
C ASP A 13 11.45 18.01 1.97
N GLU A 14 12.27 17.97 3.01
CA GLU A 14 13.66 17.52 2.97
C GLU A 14 13.83 16.09 3.49
N GLU A 15 14.92 15.44 3.07
CA GLU A 15 15.29 14.14 3.63
C GLU A 15 15.61 14.30 5.13
N PRO A 16 15.15 13.37 5.99
CA PRO A 16 14.55 12.09 5.67
C PRO A 16 13.00 12.08 5.63
N TRP A 17 12.35 13.21 5.89
CA TRP A 17 10.88 13.30 6.02
C TRP A 17 10.15 13.38 4.68
N SER A 18 10.83 13.80 3.61
CA SER A 18 10.31 13.79 2.25
C SER A 18 9.87 12.40 1.78
N ASP A 19 10.48 11.35 2.35
CA ASP A 19 10.20 9.94 2.08
C ASP A 19 9.33 9.28 3.17
N ALA A 20 8.81 10.07 4.12
CA ALA A 20 7.99 9.58 5.22
C ALA A 20 6.66 9.00 4.73
N VAL A 21 6.24 7.93 5.38
CA VAL A 21 5.03 7.19 5.03
C VAL A 21 3.88 7.59 5.95
N LEU A 22 2.73 7.96 5.39
CA LEU A 22 1.52 8.16 6.18
C LEU A 22 0.87 6.83 6.56
N VAL A 23 0.55 6.63 7.83
CA VAL A 23 -0.33 5.57 8.32
C VAL A 23 -1.64 6.21 8.79
N THR A 24 -2.75 5.82 8.19
CA THR A 24 -4.08 6.37 8.52
C THR A 24 -5.15 5.28 8.57
N PRO A 25 -6.11 5.30 9.51
CA PRO A 25 -7.20 4.33 9.55
C PRO A 25 -8.17 4.49 8.36
N ARG A 26 -8.11 5.61 7.63
CA ARG A 26 -9.07 5.97 6.59
C ARG A 26 -8.53 5.67 5.19
N ASN A 27 -9.12 4.69 4.52
CA ASN A 27 -8.77 4.37 3.13
C ASN A 27 -8.97 5.56 2.16
N SER A 28 -9.93 6.45 2.42
CA SER A 28 -10.13 7.66 1.61
C SER A 28 -8.97 8.65 1.74
N VAL A 29 -8.45 8.83 2.96
CA VAL A 29 -7.27 9.69 3.20
C VAL A 29 -6.02 9.05 2.61
N ARG A 30 -5.85 7.73 2.78
CA ARG A 30 -4.78 6.97 2.11
C ARG A 30 -4.78 7.23 0.59
N ALA A 31 -5.94 7.10 -0.06
CA ALA A 31 -6.06 7.32 -1.50
C ALA A 31 -5.76 8.77 -1.90
N ALA A 32 -6.30 9.76 -1.16
CA ALA A 32 -6.06 11.17 -1.42
C ALA A 32 -4.58 11.55 -1.23
N TRP A 33 -3.95 11.05 -0.16
CA TRP A 33 -2.54 11.30 0.15
C TRP A 33 -1.63 10.69 -0.90
N ASN A 34 -1.84 9.43 -1.29
CA ASN A 34 -1.08 8.79 -2.35
C ASN A 34 -1.17 9.57 -3.67
N LYS A 35 -2.37 10.07 -4.01
CA LYS A 35 -2.59 10.90 -5.20
C LYS A 35 -1.84 12.24 -5.13
N ALA A 36 -1.92 12.92 -3.99
CA ALA A 36 -1.24 14.20 -3.78
C ALA A 36 0.28 14.04 -3.77
N ALA A 37 0.80 13.04 -3.05
CA ALA A 37 2.23 12.73 -2.97
C ALA A 37 2.82 12.36 -4.34
N LEU A 38 2.10 11.58 -5.15
CA LEU A 38 2.53 11.24 -6.50
C LEU A 38 2.62 12.47 -7.41
N ARG A 39 1.67 13.40 -7.31
CA ARG A 39 1.74 14.66 -8.07
C ARG A 39 2.89 15.55 -7.61
N LYS A 40 3.06 15.71 -6.29
CA LYS A 40 4.20 16.44 -5.71
C LYS A 40 5.53 15.84 -6.18
N HIS A 41 5.63 14.51 -6.23
CA HIS A 41 6.80 13.81 -6.79
C HIS A 41 7.05 14.19 -8.25
N CYS A 42 6.02 14.20 -9.09
CA CYS A 42 6.13 14.60 -10.50
C CYS A 42 6.51 16.07 -10.67
N GLU A 43 5.96 16.96 -9.84
CA GLU A 43 6.31 18.39 -9.84
C GLU A 43 7.77 18.61 -9.42
N ARG A 44 8.25 17.89 -8.39
CA ARG A 44 9.62 18.00 -7.88
C ARG A 44 10.67 17.43 -8.83
N THR A 45 10.37 16.30 -9.46
CA THR A 45 11.33 15.58 -10.33
C THR A 45 11.23 15.96 -11.80
N GLY A 46 10.14 16.61 -12.21
CA GLY A 46 9.82 16.88 -13.61
C GLY A 46 9.35 15.65 -14.39
N HIS A 47 9.23 14.48 -13.74
CA HIS A 47 8.77 13.26 -14.41
C HIS A 47 7.29 13.32 -14.80
N THR A 48 6.98 12.68 -15.93
CA THR A 48 5.61 12.58 -16.43
C THR A 48 4.76 11.67 -15.56
N LEU A 49 3.60 12.18 -15.14
CA LEU A 49 2.55 11.37 -14.52
C LEU A 49 1.74 10.68 -15.62
N TYR A 50 1.80 9.35 -15.67
CA TYR A 50 0.96 8.51 -16.51
C TYR A 50 -0.30 8.08 -15.76
N ASP A 51 -1.44 8.12 -16.41
CA ASP A 51 -2.71 7.60 -15.90
C ASP A 51 -3.16 6.45 -16.81
N ALA A 52 -2.91 5.23 -16.35
CA ALA A 52 -3.12 4.00 -17.10
C ALA A 52 -4.46 3.33 -16.75
N PRO A 53 -5.41 3.20 -17.70
CA PRO A 53 -6.59 2.37 -17.49
C PRO A 53 -6.23 0.88 -17.57
N ALA A 54 -7.00 0.05 -16.88
CA ALA A 54 -6.97 -1.39 -17.07
C ALA A 54 -7.67 -1.81 -18.38
N GLU A 55 -7.22 -2.92 -18.96
CA GLU A 55 -7.86 -3.53 -20.14
C GLU A 55 -8.85 -4.60 -19.65
N ASP A 56 -10.15 -4.28 -19.69
CA ASP A 56 -11.23 -5.13 -19.21
C ASP A 56 -11.97 -5.79 -20.39
N THR A 57 -12.03 -7.13 -20.41
CA THR A 57 -12.67 -7.93 -21.47
C THR A 57 -13.68 -8.92 -20.91
N VAL A 58 -14.66 -9.34 -21.72
CA VAL A 58 -15.76 -10.23 -21.33
C VAL A 58 -15.59 -11.62 -21.91
N GLY A 59 -15.75 -12.62 -21.03
CA GLY A 59 -15.72 -14.04 -21.41
C GLY A 59 -14.36 -14.51 -21.94
N ASN A 60 -14.32 -15.73 -22.49
CA ASN A 60 -13.08 -16.32 -22.99
C ASN A 60 -12.64 -15.74 -24.35
N GLU A 61 -13.56 -15.11 -25.09
CA GLU A 61 -13.30 -14.54 -26.42
C GLU A 61 -12.72 -13.12 -26.37
N SER A 62 -12.36 -12.61 -25.18
CA SER A 62 -11.75 -11.28 -24.99
C SER A 62 -12.55 -10.13 -25.64
N LYS A 63 -13.88 -10.20 -25.59
CA LYS A 63 -14.76 -9.16 -26.15
C LYS A 63 -14.64 -7.86 -25.34
N PRO A 64 -14.67 -6.68 -25.97
CA PRO A 64 -14.70 -5.42 -25.22
C PRO A 64 -15.94 -5.34 -24.33
N CYS A 65 -15.80 -4.75 -23.13
CA CYS A 65 -16.94 -4.48 -22.26
C CYS A 65 -17.88 -3.44 -22.90
N ASP A 66 -19.20 -3.68 -22.84
CA ASP A 66 -20.21 -2.69 -23.18
C ASP A 66 -20.27 -1.55 -22.14
N LEU A 67 -21.00 -0.46 -22.44
CA LEU A 67 -21.07 0.72 -21.57
C LEU A 67 -21.59 0.40 -20.16
N TRP A 68 -22.55 -0.53 -20.04
CA TRP A 68 -23.14 -0.90 -18.76
C TRP A 68 -22.20 -1.76 -17.92
N GLN A 69 -21.48 -2.69 -18.55
CA GLN A 69 -20.43 -3.48 -17.93
C GLN A 69 -19.29 -2.56 -17.46
N GLN A 70 -18.88 -1.59 -18.28
CA GLN A 70 -17.89 -0.58 -17.88
C GLN A 70 -18.36 0.22 -16.66
N GLU A 71 -19.63 0.63 -16.62
CA GLU A 71 -20.20 1.32 -15.46
C GLU A 71 -20.21 0.42 -14.21
N ALA A 72 -20.66 -0.83 -14.33
CA ALA A 72 -20.69 -1.79 -13.23
C ALA A 72 -19.28 -2.05 -12.67
N VAL A 73 -18.29 -2.15 -13.55
CA VAL A 73 -16.88 -2.32 -13.22
C VAL A 73 -16.32 -1.07 -12.52
N SER A 74 -16.65 0.13 -12.99
CA SER A 74 -16.18 1.39 -12.38
C SER A 74 -16.66 1.57 -10.94
N LYS A 75 -17.83 1.02 -10.61
CA LYS A 75 -18.42 1.04 -9.27
C LYS A 75 -17.90 -0.10 -8.38
N LEU A 76 -17.23 -1.09 -8.95
CA LEU A 76 -16.72 -2.24 -8.22
C LEU A 76 -15.49 -1.84 -7.38
N ARG A 77 -15.50 -2.17 -6.09
CA ARG A 77 -14.31 -1.96 -5.25
C ARG A 77 -13.18 -2.88 -5.70
N GLU A 78 -11.94 -2.38 -5.70
CA GLU A 78 -10.73 -3.12 -6.09
C GLU A 78 -10.59 -4.50 -5.44
N LYS A 79 -11.02 -4.64 -4.18
CA LYS A 79 -11.02 -5.92 -3.45
C LYS A 79 -11.82 -7.02 -4.16
N PHE A 80 -12.85 -6.65 -4.91
CA PHE A 80 -13.70 -7.56 -5.67
C PHE A 80 -13.20 -7.74 -7.12
N ALA A 81 -12.18 -6.98 -7.53
CA ALA A 81 -11.53 -7.08 -8.82
C ALA A 81 -10.15 -7.78 -8.74
N GLY A 82 -10.01 -8.74 -7.81
CA GLY A 82 -8.78 -9.53 -7.67
C GLY A 82 -7.56 -8.76 -7.16
N GLY A 83 -7.75 -7.56 -6.59
CA GLY A 83 -6.64 -6.73 -6.07
C GLY A 83 -5.88 -5.93 -7.13
N VAL A 84 -6.41 -5.89 -8.36
CA VAL A 84 -5.84 -5.15 -9.49
C VAL A 84 -6.66 -3.87 -9.73
N PRO A 85 -6.01 -2.69 -9.74
CA PRO A 85 -6.71 -1.43 -9.86
C PRO A 85 -7.33 -1.25 -11.26
N HIS A 86 -8.46 -0.53 -11.32
CA HIS A 86 -9.08 -0.17 -12.61
C HIS A 86 -8.31 0.95 -13.32
N ARG A 87 -7.69 1.86 -12.55
CA ARG A 87 -6.77 2.88 -13.05
C ARG A 87 -5.54 2.90 -12.16
N LEU A 88 -4.38 3.01 -12.79
CA LEU A 88 -3.09 3.03 -12.13
C LEU A 88 -2.33 4.30 -12.55
N GLU A 89 -2.13 5.21 -11.60
CA GLU A 89 -1.30 6.39 -11.79
C GLU A 89 0.17 6.03 -11.52
N LEU A 90 1.06 6.33 -12.46
CA LEU A 90 2.48 5.92 -12.44
C LEU A 90 3.40 7.07 -12.83
N ALA A 91 4.57 7.14 -12.20
CA ALA A 91 5.65 8.02 -12.61
C ALA A 91 7.00 7.35 -12.32
N VAL A 92 8.02 7.68 -13.12
CA VAL A 92 9.39 7.27 -12.82
C VAL A 92 9.83 7.90 -11.50
N GLY A 93 10.55 7.15 -10.68
CA GLY A 93 10.98 7.50 -9.32
C GLY A 93 9.89 7.36 -8.25
N MET A 94 8.65 6.99 -8.58
CA MET A 94 7.60 6.92 -7.57
C MET A 94 7.78 5.74 -6.61
N LYS A 95 7.38 5.92 -5.35
CA LYS A 95 7.27 4.82 -4.40
C LYS A 95 6.01 4.00 -4.68
N ALA A 96 6.18 2.70 -4.90
CA ALA A 96 5.09 1.79 -5.17
C ALA A 96 5.18 0.53 -4.31
N MET A 97 4.06 -0.16 -4.21
CA MET A 97 3.91 -1.43 -3.50
C MET A 97 3.19 -2.42 -4.40
N VAL A 98 3.71 -3.64 -4.43
CA VAL A 98 3.10 -4.77 -5.13
C VAL A 98 1.91 -5.29 -4.32
N THR A 99 0.74 -5.42 -4.94
CA THR A 99 -0.52 -5.82 -4.27
C THR A 99 -0.87 -7.30 -4.43
N PHE A 100 -0.17 -8.00 -5.32
CA PHE A 100 -0.38 -9.42 -5.55
C PHE A 100 0.96 -10.11 -5.83
N ASN A 101 1.09 -11.36 -5.39
CA ASN A 101 2.29 -12.15 -5.64
C ASN A 101 2.41 -12.43 -7.14
N THR A 102 3.21 -11.63 -7.83
CA THR A 102 3.26 -11.62 -9.31
C THR A 102 4.43 -12.45 -9.82
N ALA A 103 5.42 -12.76 -8.95
CA ALA A 103 6.57 -13.57 -9.30
C ALA A 103 7.17 -14.26 -8.05
N THR A 104 6.79 -15.51 -7.82
CA THR A 104 7.31 -16.35 -6.72
C THR A 104 8.82 -16.57 -6.80
N GLU A 105 9.42 -16.42 -7.99
CA GLU A 105 10.87 -16.57 -8.22
C GLU A 105 11.67 -15.26 -8.06
N ALA A 106 10.98 -14.12 -7.91
CA ALA A 106 11.59 -12.78 -7.83
C ALA A 106 11.54 -12.15 -6.41
N ASP A 107 11.09 -12.92 -5.41
CA ASP A 107 10.80 -12.45 -4.04
C ASP A 107 9.81 -11.26 -3.96
N LEU A 108 9.03 -10.99 -5.02
CA LEU A 108 8.00 -9.96 -5.04
C LEU A 108 6.69 -10.49 -4.44
N ALA A 109 6.65 -10.55 -3.11
CA ALA A 109 5.45 -10.87 -2.36
C ALA A 109 4.47 -9.68 -2.28
N ASN A 110 3.21 -9.96 -1.95
CA ASN A 110 2.23 -8.93 -1.62
C ASN A 110 2.73 -8.07 -0.45
N GLY A 111 2.75 -6.75 -0.62
CA GLY A 111 3.29 -5.81 0.35
C GLY A 111 4.73 -5.42 0.09
N SER A 112 5.42 -6.03 -0.88
CA SER A 112 6.77 -5.62 -1.28
C SER A 112 6.77 -4.18 -1.76
N ARG A 113 7.56 -3.35 -1.10
CA ARG A 113 7.72 -1.92 -1.40
C ARG A 113 8.96 -1.69 -2.24
N GLY A 114 8.97 -0.60 -2.99
CA GLY A 114 10.09 -0.24 -3.84
C GLY A 114 9.83 1.02 -4.64
N THR A 115 10.68 1.25 -5.63
CA THR A 115 10.64 2.41 -6.52
C THR A 115 10.40 1.96 -7.95
N VAL A 116 9.58 2.70 -8.70
CA VAL A 116 9.44 2.53 -10.14
C VAL A 116 10.61 3.25 -10.82
N GLU A 117 11.49 2.52 -11.49
CA GLU A 117 12.72 3.07 -12.09
C GLU A 117 12.59 3.24 -13.61
N GLY A 118 11.62 2.55 -14.22
CA GLY A 118 11.38 2.64 -15.65
C GLY A 118 9.95 2.22 -16.02
N ILE A 119 9.42 2.82 -17.07
CA ILE A 119 8.09 2.52 -17.61
C ILE A 119 8.24 2.35 -19.12
N THR A 120 7.87 1.17 -19.62
CA THR A 120 7.77 0.89 -21.05
C THR A 120 6.30 0.84 -21.43
N LEU A 121 5.90 1.71 -22.36
CA LEU A 121 4.50 1.84 -22.79
C LEU A 121 4.13 0.72 -23.77
N ASP A 122 2.83 0.46 -23.89
CA ASP A 122 2.32 -0.53 -24.85
C ASP A 122 2.57 -0.06 -26.29
N PRO A 123 3.09 -0.91 -27.19
CA PRO A 123 3.31 -0.55 -28.60
C PRO A 123 2.05 -0.12 -29.34
N ARG A 124 0.85 -0.47 -28.83
CA ARG A 124 -0.45 -0.06 -29.38
C ARG A 124 -0.83 1.38 -29.02
N GLU A 125 -0.06 2.06 -28.16
CA GLU A 125 -0.34 3.44 -27.79
C GLU A 125 -0.23 4.37 -29.01
N PRO A 126 -1.21 5.27 -29.24
CA PRO A 126 -1.07 6.32 -30.23
C PRO A 126 -0.04 7.37 -29.79
N SER A 127 0.18 8.40 -30.62
CA SER A 127 0.94 9.57 -30.21
C SER A 127 0.37 10.17 -28.93
N LEU A 128 1.19 10.22 -27.89
CA LEU A 128 0.77 10.64 -26.56
C LEU A 128 0.68 12.16 -26.50
N ALA A 129 -0.51 12.67 -26.19
CA ALA A 129 -0.71 14.09 -25.90
C ALA A 129 -0.61 14.32 -24.39
N ARG A 130 0.30 15.22 -23.98
CA ARG A 130 0.34 15.70 -22.60
C ARG A 130 -0.83 16.65 -22.38
N ASN A 131 -1.60 16.44 -21.32
CA ASN A 131 -2.63 17.40 -20.96
C ASN A 131 -1.95 18.68 -20.44
N GLU A 132 -2.05 19.78 -21.18
CA GLU A 132 -1.40 21.06 -20.84
C GLU A 132 -1.86 21.62 -19.48
N LYS A 133 -3.08 21.31 -19.04
CA LYS A 133 -3.65 21.81 -17.78
C LYS A 133 -3.24 20.99 -16.55
N THR A 134 -3.06 19.69 -16.72
CA THR A 134 -2.78 18.79 -15.57
C THR A 134 -1.38 18.20 -15.60
N GLY A 135 -0.65 18.34 -16.70
CA GLY A 135 0.66 17.71 -16.92
C GLY A 135 0.61 16.18 -17.05
N VAL A 136 -0.58 15.57 -16.94
CA VAL A 136 -0.80 14.12 -16.95
C VAL A 136 -0.94 13.60 -18.38
N VAL A 137 -0.28 12.47 -18.66
CA VAL A 137 -0.44 11.72 -19.91
C VAL A 137 -1.42 10.57 -19.66
N LYS A 138 -2.56 10.60 -20.35
CA LYS A 138 -3.55 9.52 -20.28
C LYS A 138 -3.17 8.44 -21.29
N LEU A 139 -2.97 7.23 -20.80
CA LEU A 139 -2.70 6.07 -21.64
C LEU A 139 -4.01 5.40 -22.06
N LYS A 140 -3.96 4.60 -23.13
CA LYS A 140 -5.09 3.77 -23.58
C LYS A 140 -4.97 2.33 -23.08
N TYR A 141 -3.75 1.86 -22.85
CA TYR A 141 -3.42 0.52 -22.42
C TYR A 141 -2.56 0.55 -21.15
N PRO A 142 -2.57 -0.53 -20.35
CA PRO A 142 -1.57 -0.75 -19.32
C PRO A 142 -0.15 -0.68 -19.91
N PRO A 143 0.84 -0.08 -19.22
CA PRO A 143 2.23 -0.15 -19.65
C PRO A 143 2.65 -1.60 -19.92
N ALA A 144 3.40 -1.85 -21.00
CA ALA A 144 3.87 -3.18 -21.34
C ALA A 144 4.78 -3.76 -20.24
N MET A 145 5.62 -2.91 -19.63
CA MET A 145 6.56 -3.32 -18.58
C MET A 145 6.82 -2.16 -17.62
N ILE A 146 6.98 -2.49 -16.34
CA ILE A 146 7.44 -1.56 -15.30
C ILE A 146 8.70 -2.14 -14.68
N LEU A 147 9.79 -1.39 -14.69
CA LEU A 147 11.03 -1.76 -14.03
C LEU A 147 10.94 -1.31 -12.57
N PHE A 148 10.90 -2.27 -11.65
CA PHE A 148 10.68 -2.04 -10.22
C PHE A 148 11.93 -2.41 -9.43
N LYS A 149 12.36 -1.52 -8.52
CA LYS A 149 13.48 -1.76 -7.61
C LYS A 149 12.95 -1.96 -6.19
N PRO A 150 12.94 -3.20 -5.66
CA PRO A 150 12.50 -3.45 -4.30
C PRO A 150 13.34 -2.71 -3.26
N LEU A 151 12.71 -2.28 -2.17
CA LEU A 151 13.38 -1.62 -1.05
C LEU A 151 14.20 -2.62 -0.21
N GLN A 152 13.73 -3.86 -0.12
CA GLN A 152 14.32 -4.95 0.66
C GLN A 152 14.23 -6.25 -0.13
N GLY A 153 15.20 -7.13 0.07
CA GLY A 153 15.30 -8.42 -0.61
C GLY A 153 16.45 -8.46 -1.62
N SER A 154 17.11 -9.62 -1.72
CA SER A 154 18.09 -9.89 -2.77
C SER A 154 17.34 -10.43 -3.98
N VAL A 155 17.09 -9.57 -4.95
CA VAL A 155 16.41 -9.98 -6.18
C VAL A 155 17.35 -10.86 -7.01
N SER A 156 16.87 -12.02 -7.44
CA SER A 156 17.52 -12.87 -8.44
C SER A 156 17.91 -12.06 -9.70
N LYS A 157 19.09 -12.31 -10.27
CA LYS A 157 19.55 -11.61 -11.48
C LYS A 157 18.61 -11.91 -12.65
N PHE A 158 17.93 -10.88 -13.16
CA PHE A 158 17.16 -10.99 -14.39
C PHE A 158 18.07 -10.73 -15.59
N PRO A 159 18.21 -11.68 -16.55
CA PRO A 159 19.03 -11.47 -17.73
C PRO A 159 18.59 -10.21 -18.50
N GLY A 160 19.57 -9.34 -18.81
CA GLY A 160 19.31 -8.08 -19.50
C GLY A 160 18.93 -6.89 -18.61
N PHE A 161 18.82 -7.06 -17.29
CA PHE A 161 18.55 -5.97 -16.35
C PHE A 161 19.67 -5.81 -15.31
N PRO A 162 19.88 -4.59 -14.77
CA PRO A 162 20.83 -4.40 -13.68
C PRO A 162 20.43 -5.20 -12.43
N GLU A 163 21.43 -5.55 -11.62
CA GLU A 163 21.21 -6.28 -10.36
C GLU A 163 20.31 -5.48 -9.40
N GLY A 164 19.33 -6.16 -8.79
CA GLY A 164 18.35 -5.55 -7.88
C GLY A 164 17.11 -4.94 -8.54
N PHE A 165 16.97 -5.04 -9.86
CA PHE A 165 15.77 -4.57 -10.59
C PHE A 165 14.93 -5.75 -11.08
N VAL A 166 13.61 -5.65 -10.91
CA VAL A 166 12.63 -6.65 -11.36
C VAL A 166 11.76 -6.05 -12.47
N PRO A 167 11.76 -6.62 -13.68
CA PRO A 167 10.73 -6.30 -14.66
C PRO A 167 9.39 -6.89 -14.21
N THR A 168 8.37 -6.04 -14.14
CA THR A 168 6.99 -6.44 -13.84
C THR A 168 6.11 -6.22 -15.07
N PHE A 169 5.13 -7.11 -15.25
CA PHE A 169 4.24 -7.14 -16.41
C PHE A 169 2.78 -7.11 -15.95
N PRO A 170 1.84 -6.61 -16.78
CA PRO A 170 0.42 -6.66 -16.47
C PRO A 170 -0.03 -8.10 -16.19
N CYS A 171 -0.79 -8.31 -15.12
CA CYS A 171 -1.38 -9.60 -14.80
C CYS A 171 -2.87 -9.62 -15.15
N ASP A 172 -3.37 -10.83 -15.42
CA ASP A 172 -4.76 -11.08 -15.74
C ASP A 172 -5.52 -11.58 -14.50
N LYS A 173 -6.64 -10.95 -14.18
CA LYS A 173 -7.55 -11.37 -13.11
C LYS A 173 -8.99 -11.38 -13.58
N SER A 174 -9.66 -12.51 -13.38
CA SER A 174 -11.08 -12.64 -13.68
C SER A 174 -11.92 -12.40 -12.42
N PHE A 175 -13.01 -11.66 -12.56
CA PHE A 175 -14.01 -11.44 -11.53
C PHE A 175 -15.41 -11.33 -12.12
N THR A 176 -16.42 -11.56 -11.30
CA THR A 176 -17.81 -11.56 -11.74
C THR A 176 -18.49 -10.26 -11.34
N VAL A 177 -19.10 -9.58 -12.31
CA VAL A 177 -20.00 -8.45 -12.06
C VAL A 177 -21.45 -8.90 -12.19
N LYS A 178 -22.33 -8.32 -11.37
CA LYS A 178 -23.78 -8.48 -11.52
C LYS A 178 -24.31 -7.34 -12.37
N HIS A 179 -25.13 -7.67 -13.36
CA HIS A 179 -25.87 -6.69 -14.16
C HIS A 179 -27.39 -7.00 -14.14
N GLN A 180 -28.21 -6.10 -14.72
CA GLN A 180 -29.68 -6.14 -14.68
C GLN A 180 -30.26 -7.56 -14.79
N GLY A 181 -31.22 -7.87 -13.91
CA GLY A 181 -31.89 -9.18 -13.90
C GLY A 181 -31.08 -10.32 -13.27
N ASN A 182 -30.08 -10.02 -12.41
CA ASN A 182 -29.25 -11.02 -11.72
C ASN A 182 -28.31 -11.84 -12.63
N GLN A 183 -28.15 -11.46 -13.91
CA GLN A 183 -27.15 -12.09 -14.78
C GLN A 183 -25.74 -11.73 -14.30
N LYS A 184 -24.92 -12.78 -14.21
CA LYS A 184 -23.52 -12.71 -13.78
C LYS A 184 -22.64 -12.77 -15.02
N THR A 185 -21.86 -11.72 -15.24
CA THR A 185 -20.89 -11.67 -16.34
C THR A 185 -19.48 -11.79 -15.78
N SER A 186 -18.68 -12.69 -16.35
CA SER A 186 -17.27 -12.83 -16.03
C SER A 186 -16.45 -11.83 -16.84
N ILE A 187 -15.69 -10.99 -16.14
CA ILE A 187 -14.82 -9.97 -16.70
C ILE A 187 -13.39 -10.35 -16.37
N LYS A 188 -12.53 -10.33 -17.39
CA LYS A 188 -11.08 -10.50 -17.28
C LYS A 188 -10.43 -9.13 -17.36
N ARG A 189 -9.75 -8.73 -16.30
CA ARG A 189 -8.99 -7.48 -16.17
C ARG A 189 -7.51 -7.74 -16.35
N ARG A 190 -6.87 -6.95 -17.22
CA ARG A 190 -5.42 -6.92 -17.39
C ARG A 190 -4.86 -5.58 -16.93
N GLN A 191 -3.99 -5.59 -15.92
CA GLN A 191 -3.29 -4.40 -15.40
C GLN A 191 -2.15 -4.83 -14.43
N HIS A 192 -1.23 -3.92 -14.11
CA HIS A 192 -0.19 -4.17 -13.10
C HIS A 192 -0.78 -4.27 -11.68
N ALA A 193 -0.31 -5.26 -10.91
CA ALA A 193 -0.69 -5.44 -9.51
C ALA A 193 0.20 -4.60 -8.58
N MET A 194 0.10 -3.27 -8.72
CA MET A 194 0.83 -2.33 -7.88
C MET A 194 0.01 -1.08 -7.59
N VAL A 195 0.36 -0.38 -6.53
CA VAL A 195 -0.25 0.90 -6.12
C VAL A 195 0.81 1.84 -5.57
N ALA A 196 0.53 3.15 -5.59
CA ALA A 196 1.34 4.13 -4.88
C ALA A 196 1.44 3.80 -3.37
N ALA A 197 2.63 3.98 -2.81
CA ALA A 197 3.01 3.52 -1.48
C ALA A 197 3.56 4.65 -0.58
N TYR A 198 2.97 5.84 -0.68
CA TYR A 198 3.25 6.99 0.21
C TYR A 198 2.37 6.99 1.47
N ALA A 199 1.22 6.30 1.40
CA ALA A 199 0.29 6.14 2.50
C ALA A 199 -0.29 4.73 2.56
N PHE A 200 -0.49 4.25 3.78
CA PHE A 200 -1.04 2.93 4.10
C PHE A 200 -2.17 3.06 5.11
N THR A 201 -3.05 2.07 5.10
CA THR A 201 -3.93 1.83 6.23
C THR A 201 -3.21 1.09 7.35
N ASP A 202 -3.63 1.31 8.58
CA ASP A 202 -3.21 0.58 9.79
C ASP A 202 -3.01 -0.93 9.57
N HIS A 203 -4.03 -1.62 9.08
CA HIS A 203 -4.01 -3.06 8.81
C HIS A 203 -3.05 -3.45 7.67
N LYS A 204 -2.77 -2.54 6.73
CA LYS A 204 -1.79 -2.80 5.65
C LYS A 204 -0.36 -2.51 6.09
N ALA A 205 -0.17 -1.63 7.07
CA ALA A 205 1.11 -1.35 7.68
C ALA A 205 1.53 -2.43 8.70
N GLN A 206 0.58 -3.24 9.20
CA GLN A 206 0.86 -4.32 10.15
C GLN A 206 1.93 -5.28 9.59
N GLY A 207 2.94 -5.59 10.41
CA GLY A 207 4.07 -6.45 10.02
C GLY A 207 5.16 -5.76 9.19
N GLN A 208 4.95 -4.51 8.76
CA GLN A 208 5.98 -3.73 8.07
C GLN A 208 6.73 -2.83 9.07
N THR A 209 8.02 -2.63 8.84
CA THR A 209 8.80 -1.61 9.55
C THR A 209 8.97 -0.40 8.64
N LEU A 210 8.61 0.79 9.15
CA LEU A 210 8.74 2.07 8.45
C LEU A 210 9.93 2.82 9.03
N GLU A 211 10.82 3.34 8.18
CA GLU A 211 11.93 4.17 8.64
C GLU A 211 11.40 5.47 9.23
N TYR A 212 10.68 6.27 8.44
CA TYR A 212 10.01 7.48 8.88
C TYR A 212 8.51 7.36 8.64
N ALA A 213 7.71 7.66 9.67
CA ALA A 213 6.26 7.49 9.62
C ALA A 213 5.53 8.72 10.16
N ILE A 214 4.53 9.16 9.41
CA ILE A 214 3.53 10.14 9.85
C ILE A 214 2.28 9.34 10.22
N ILE A 215 1.73 9.56 11.41
CA ILE A 215 0.65 8.73 11.96
C ILE A 215 -0.60 9.58 12.20
N ASP A 216 -1.70 9.21 11.54
CA ASP A 216 -3.03 9.77 11.79
C ASP A 216 -3.82 8.84 12.71
N ILE A 217 -3.86 9.17 14.00
CA ILE A 217 -4.65 8.45 15.03
C ILE A 217 -5.87 9.25 15.50
N ALA A 218 -6.24 10.32 14.79
CA ALA A 218 -7.36 11.14 15.23
C ALA A 218 -8.70 10.42 14.98
N PRO A 219 -9.53 10.25 16.02
CA PRO A 219 -10.80 9.55 15.90
C PRO A 219 -11.77 10.31 15.00
N THR A 220 -12.62 9.58 14.28
CA THR A 220 -13.75 10.18 13.56
C THR A 220 -15.03 9.45 13.92
N LYS A 221 -16.19 10.14 13.85
CA LYS A 221 -17.50 9.56 14.20
C LYS A 221 -17.82 8.23 13.49
N LYS A 222 -17.23 7.99 12.31
CA LYS A 222 -17.44 6.77 11.50
C LYS A 222 -16.30 5.75 11.59
N PHE A 223 -15.12 6.16 12.05
CA PHE A 223 -13.94 5.31 12.19
C PHE A 223 -13.32 5.62 13.56
N PRO A 224 -13.82 5.01 14.64
CA PRO A 224 -13.18 5.11 15.94
C PRO A 224 -11.79 4.48 15.85
N VAL A 225 -10.79 5.16 16.41
CA VAL A 225 -9.44 4.61 16.59
C VAL A 225 -9.41 4.06 18.00
N ASP A 226 -9.15 2.76 18.13
CA ASP A 226 -8.95 2.11 19.42
C ASP A 226 -7.46 2.10 19.81
N SER A 227 -7.18 1.71 21.05
CA SER A 227 -5.82 1.63 21.58
C SER A 227 -4.93 0.68 20.76
N PHE A 228 -5.51 -0.40 20.21
CA PHE A 228 -4.79 -1.39 19.42
C PHE A 228 -4.36 -0.84 18.06
N SER A 229 -5.26 -0.18 17.34
CA SER A 229 -4.96 0.41 16.04
C SER A 229 -3.92 1.51 16.18
N ALA A 230 -4.02 2.31 17.26
CA ALA A 230 -3.01 3.32 17.59
C ALA A 230 -1.64 2.68 17.92
N TYR A 231 -1.63 1.61 18.73
CA TYR A 231 -0.42 0.85 19.04
C TYR A 231 0.21 0.22 17.79
N VAL A 232 -0.59 -0.40 16.92
CA VAL A 232 -0.13 -0.98 15.65
C VAL A 232 0.52 0.09 14.80
N ALA A 233 -0.10 1.27 14.65
CA ALA A 233 0.47 2.36 13.88
C ALA A 233 1.79 2.91 14.49
N LEU A 234 1.82 3.14 15.80
CA LEU A 234 3.00 3.68 16.50
C LEU A 234 4.17 2.69 16.54
N SER A 235 3.89 1.40 16.68
CA SER A 235 4.91 0.34 16.69
C SER A 235 5.57 0.09 15.32
N ARG A 236 5.15 0.78 14.25
CA ARG A 236 5.77 0.62 12.92
C ARG A 236 7.11 1.34 12.78
N GLY A 237 7.34 2.41 13.55
CA GLY A 237 8.57 3.20 13.48
C GLY A 237 9.68 2.68 14.40
N ARG A 238 10.94 2.91 14.04
CA ARG A 238 12.13 2.46 14.81
C ARG A 238 12.51 3.33 16.01
N GLY A 239 11.63 4.23 16.45
CA GLY A 239 11.86 5.09 17.62
C GLY A 239 11.13 6.42 17.55
N ARG A 240 11.07 7.13 18.68
CA ARG A 240 10.31 8.39 18.82
C ARG A 240 10.73 9.46 17.81
N SER A 241 12.03 9.55 17.49
CA SER A 241 12.58 10.58 16.61
C SER A 241 12.09 10.43 15.17
N LYS A 242 11.69 9.23 14.76
CA LYS A 242 11.27 8.88 13.39
C LYS A 242 9.76 8.79 13.20
N ILE A 243 9.00 9.15 14.23
CA ILE A 243 7.53 9.16 14.20
C ILE A 243 7.04 10.58 14.43
N ARG A 244 6.07 11.03 13.62
CA ARG A 244 5.31 12.25 13.90
C ARG A 244 3.81 11.96 13.84
N ILE A 245 3.05 12.59 14.72
CA ILE A 245 1.60 12.47 14.76
C ILE A 245 1.03 13.61 13.91
N LEU A 246 0.18 13.28 12.94
CA LEU A 246 -0.31 14.23 11.94
C LEU A 246 -1.14 15.38 12.54
N ARG A 247 -1.89 15.09 13.61
CA ARG A 247 -2.83 16.03 14.23
C ARG A 247 -3.23 15.55 15.64
N ASN A 248 -3.77 16.47 16.43
CA ASN A 248 -4.26 16.17 17.77
C ASN A 248 -5.23 14.99 17.78
N PHE A 249 -5.14 14.16 18.83
CA PHE A 249 -5.93 12.96 19.03
C PHE A 249 -6.53 12.96 20.44
N ASN A 250 -7.45 12.02 20.68
CA ASN A 250 -8.06 11.87 21.99
C ASN A 250 -7.17 10.99 22.88
N GLU A 251 -6.58 11.54 23.93
CA GLU A 251 -5.70 10.80 24.85
C GLU A 251 -6.37 9.60 25.53
N MET A 252 -7.71 9.61 25.62
CA MET A 252 -8.47 8.48 26.19
C MET A 252 -8.24 7.16 25.47
N ILE A 253 -7.71 7.18 24.23
CA ILE A 253 -7.35 5.97 23.50
C ILE A 253 -6.18 5.21 24.15
N PHE A 254 -5.33 5.86 24.95
CA PHE A 254 -4.21 5.20 25.64
C PHE A 254 -4.44 4.99 27.13
N THR A 255 -5.42 5.66 27.72
CA THR A 255 -5.69 5.56 29.16
C THR A 255 -6.77 4.54 29.51
N LYS A 256 -7.55 4.07 28.54
CA LYS A 256 -8.57 3.04 28.74
C LYS A 256 -8.09 1.70 28.23
N HIS A 257 -7.97 0.71 29.13
CA HIS A 257 -7.66 -0.66 28.71
C HIS A 257 -8.76 -1.17 27.77
N PRO A 258 -8.41 -1.71 26.59
CA PRO A 258 -9.40 -2.03 25.55
C PRO A 258 -10.36 -3.16 25.94
N SER A 259 -9.91 -4.10 26.78
CA SER A 259 -10.73 -5.22 27.25
C SER A 259 -10.25 -5.72 28.60
N GLU A 260 -11.16 -5.92 29.54
CA GLU A 260 -10.83 -6.55 30.83
C GLU A 260 -10.41 -8.01 30.65
N TYR A 261 -11.03 -8.71 29.72
CA TYR A 261 -10.67 -10.10 29.39
C TYR A 261 -9.21 -10.21 28.96
N LEU A 262 -8.74 -9.32 28.06
CA LEU A 262 -7.35 -9.32 27.62
C LEU A 262 -6.38 -8.97 28.76
N ARG A 263 -6.79 -8.10 29.68
CA ARG A 263 -6.00 -7.78 30.86
C ARG A 263 -5.80 -9.00 31.77
N LEU A 264 -6.87 -9.76 31.99
CA LEU A 264 -6.82 -10.98 32.79
C LEU A 264 -6.02 -12.08 32.09
N GLU A 265 -6.15 -12.19 30.77
CA GLU A 265 -5.39 -13.16 29.98
C GLU A 265 -3.89 -12.82 29.96
N ASP A 266 -3.50 -11.54 29.80
CA ASP A 266 -2.10 -11.12 29.89
C ASP A 266 -1.51 -11.47 31.27
N GLN A 267 -2.28 -11.28 32.35
CA GLN A 267 -1.87 -11.70 33.71
C GLN A 267 -1.70 -13.21 33.81
N HIS A 268 -2.64 -13.98 33.27
CA HIS A 268 -2.57 -15.44 33.26
C HIS A 268 -1.35 -15.92 32.47
N LEU A 269 -1.05 -15.33 31.31
CA LEU A 269 0.11 -15.66 30.49
C LEU A 269 1.44 -15.36 31.22
N ILE A 270 1.51 -14.29 32.01
CA ILE A 270 2.68 -13.99 32.85
C ILE A 270 2.87 -15.11 33.88
N CYS A 271 1.81 -15.50 34.60
CA CYS A 271 1.88 -16.59 35.59
C CYS A 271 2.35 -17.91 34.93
N VAL A 272 1.76 -18.28 33.79
CA VAL A 272 2.13 -19.50 33.06
C VAL A 272 3.58 -19.43 32.54
N ALA A 273 4.04 -18.25 32.12
CA ALA A 273 5.43 -18.05 31.70
C ALA A 273 6.41 -18.21 32.88
N GLU A 274 6.07 -17.69 34.06
CA GLU A 274 6.85 -17.88 35.28
C GLU A 274 6.91 -19.35 35.70
N GLU A 275 5.77 -20.04 35.75
CA GLU A 275 5.72 -21.48 36.05
C GLU A 275 6.54 -22.31 35.03
N THR A 276 6.46 -21.95 33.76
CA THR A 276 7.20 -22.63 32.69
C THR A 276 8.70 -22.41 32.87
N LYS A 277 9.10 -21.19 33.24
CA LYS A 277 10.50 -20.84 33.54
C LYS A 277 11.01 -21.59 34.77
N GLU A 278 10.23 -21.68 35.85
CA GLU A 278 10.61 -22.44 37.04
C GLU A 278 10.77 -23.94 36.75
N LYS A 279 9.84 -24.53 35.99
CA LYS A 279 9.94 -25.93 35.55
C LYS A 279 11.17 -26.16 34.68
N PHE A 280 11.46 -25.22 33.78
CA PHE A 280 12.68 -25.23 32.97
C PHE A 280 13.91 -25.19 33.89
N ASP A 281 14.05 -24.19 34.75
CA ASP A 281 15.22 -24.05 35.62
C ASP A 281 15.40 -25.25 36.58
N ALA A 282 14.32 -25.93 36.95
CA ALA A 282 14.32 -27.16 37.74
C ALA A 282 14.61 -28.45 36.94
N GLY A 283 14.86 -28.37 35.63
CA GLY A 283 15.24 -29.50 34.79
C GLY A 283 14.09 -30.35 34.25
N TYR A 284 12.84 -29.88 34.38
CA TYR A 284 11.65 -30.59 33.88
C TYR A 284 11.39 -30.31 32.40
N TYR A 285 12.30 -30.75 31.52
CA TYR A 285 12.10 -30.78 30.07
C TYR A 285 12.20 -32.22 29.56
N ASN A 286 11.18 -33.02 29.85
CA ASN A 286 10.99 -34.29 29.17
C ASN A 286 10.35 -34.01 27.81
N PHE A 287 11.17 -34.01 26.76
CA PHE A 287 10.68 -34.19 25.40
C PHE A 287 10.28 -35.66 25.26
N ALA A 288 8.98 -35.92 25.16
CA ALA A 288 8.44 -37.15 24.61
C ALA A 288 8.19 -36.96 23.10
#